data_AF-A0A9D3BB42-F1
#
_entry.id   AF-A0A9D3BB42-F1
#
_cell.length_a   1.000
_cell.length_b   1.000
_cell.length_c   1.000
_cell.angle_alpha   90.00
_cell.angle_beta   90.00
_cell.angle_gamma   90.00
#
_symmetry.space_group_name_H-M   'P 1'
#
loop_
_entity.id
_entity.type
_entity.pdbx_description
1 polymer ?
#
loop_
_entity_poly.entity_id
_entity_poly.type
_entity_poly.pdbx_seq_one_letter_code
_entity_poly.pdbx_strand_id
1 'polypeptide(L)'
;MAVIPRPHAHHQSVTDNGYIYQNNQAKVGPPVIALAQSYPECRACTSGRGADAECDMDSCSENTNSSNSMTKAQQARNPVGSASAIPGEEQFEDYGEGVDVDFTPNSSCPEEDNGTNGLSELHPSLPSSAKQTPQKIQQMYHSDLLDIYCSQCCKKVNLLNDLEARLRNLKANSPNRKITSTAFGRQLFQASHSVFGSSQGSSTEDLFTDSIDSCDLDITEKVSYLEKKVTELESDSLANSDLKSKLKQENTHLFHRVHELEEQVKDAETKAAETLEEENKRHRDTYSKLERDRNTEIDLLCSRVQQVEEENGEMTLNVRRLKSQSEKLDQEKQRMTDKLEDTSLRLKDEMDLYRMIMDKLWHDRHEFQKEKESMQELIDDLRRELDYLQLFKLEMEHPGMSKGLSEYNAKTREMEMEHEVKRLKQGNFKLRDQNDDLNAQILSLSLYEAKNLFSCHTKAQCLAAEIDNASRDELVGALRKQEEINLRLRQYMDKIILAILDHNPSILEIKN
;
A
#
# COMPACT_ATOMS: atom_id res chain seq x y z
N MET A 1 61.21 -44.41 15.79
CA MET A 1 60.78 -44.00 17.15
C MET A 1 60.43 -42.53 17.10
N ALA A 2 59.30 -42.12 17.64
CA ALA A 2 58.93 -40.72 17.83
C ALA A 2 58.37 -40.57 19.25
N VAL A 3 58.81 -39.55 19.98
CA VAL A 3 58.46 -39.36 21.39
C VAL A 3 57.25 -38.44 21.48
N ILE A 4 56.17 -38.91 22.10
CA ILE A 4 54.96 -38.12 22.35
C ILE A 4 55.15 -37.37 23.70
N PRO A 5 55.07 -36.03 23.73
CA PRO A 5 55.10 -35.29 24.99
C PRO A 5 53.88 -35.58 25.85
N ARG A 6 54.08 -35.81 27.16
CA ARG A 6 52.97 -35.80 28.13
C ARG A 6 52.56 -34.35 28.42
N PRO A 7 51.26 -34.00 28.44
CA PRO A 7 50.82 -32.73 28.99
C PRO A 7 51.02 -32.69 30.51
N HIS A 8 51.21 -31.49 31.07
CA HIS A 8 51.44 -31.29 32.50
C HIS A 8 50.19 -31.60 33.34
N ALA A 9 50.42 -32.18 34.53
CA ALA A 9 49.40 -32.21 35.57
C ALA A 9 49.30 -30.82 36.22
N HIS A 10 48.13 -30.18 36.13
CA HIS A 10 47.84 -28.98 36.91
C HIS A 10 47.50 -29.38 38.34
N HIS A 11 48.31 -28.91 39.31
CA HIS A 11 47.94 -28.98 40.71
C HIS A 11 46.75 -28.07 40.99
N GLN A 12 45.65 -28.63 41.48
CA GLN A 12 44.60 -27.85 42.15
C GLN A 12 45.02 -27.63 43.61
N SER A 13 45.22 -26.38 43.99
CA SER A 13 45.48 -25.98 45.39
C SER A 13 44.17 -25.97 46.17
N VAL A 14 43.96 -26.97 47.03
CA VAL A 14 42.79 -27.04 47.92
C VAL A 14 43.02 -26.14 49.14
N THR A 15 42.01 -25.35 49.48
CA THR A 15 41.91 -24.62 50.76
C THR A 15 40.63 -25.03 51.50
N ASP A 16 40.67 -25.00 52.83
CA ASP A 16 39.81 -25.79 53.74
C ASP A 16 38.30 -25.44 53.81
N ASN A 17 37.78 -24.66 52.85
CA ASN A 17 36.40 -24.13 52.83
C ASN A 17 35.57 -24.55 51.59
N GLY A 18 35.91 -25.67 50.94
CA GLY A 18 34.95 -26.48 50.16
C GLY A 18 34.36 -25.95 48.83
N TYR A 19 34.60 -24.71 48.42
CA TYR A 19 34.07 -24.17 47.15
C TYR A 19 35.05 -24.30 45.98
N ILE A 20 34.61 -24.95 44.90
CA ILE A 20 35.37 -25.04 43.62
C ILE A 20 34.79 -24.02 42.63
N TYR A 21 35.57 -22.99 42.30
CA TYR A 21 35.30 -22.14 41.14
C TYR A 21 35.86 -22.82 39.87
N GLN A 22 34.98 -23.16 38.92
CA GLN A 22 35.42 -23.57 37.59
C GLN A 22 35.96 -22.35 36.82
N ASN A 23 37.19 -22.46 36.34
CA ASN A 23 37.84 -21.41 35.57
C ASN A 23 37.43 -21.51 34.10
N ASN A 24 36.89 -20.43 33.52
CA ASN A 24 36.32 -20.42 32.17
C ASN A 24 37.41 -20.61 31.10
N GLN A 25 37.43 -21.78 30.45
CA GLN A 25 38.12 -21.97 29.18
C GLN A 25 37.12 -21.80 28.02
N ALA A 26 37.35 -20.79 27.18
CA ALA A 26 36.53 -20.53 26.01
C ALA A 26 36.65 -21.66 24.98
N LYS A 27 35.52 -22.24 24.57
CA LYS A 27 35.46 -23.15 23.41
C LYS A 27 35.48 -22.33 22.12
N VAL A 28 36.55 -22.46 21.35
CA VAL A 28 36.65 -21.89 20.00
C VAL A 28 35.73 -22.67 19.06
N GLY A 29 34.86 -21.96 18.34
CA GLY A 29 33.95 -22.54 17.33
C GLY A 29 34.67 -22.86 16.00
N PRO A 30 33.98 -23.54 15.06
CA PRO A 30 34.53 -23.83 13.73
C PRO A 30 34.66 -22.53 12.89
N PRO A 31 35.59 -22.49 11.92
CA PRO A 31 35.84 -21.29 11.12
C PRO A 31 34.70 -21.03 10.12
N VAL A 32 34.20 -19.79 10.10
CA VAL A 32 33.25 -19.32 9.09
C VAL A 32 34.01 -18.94 7.82
N ILE A 33 33.62 -19.52 6.68
CA ILE A 33 34.15 -19.15 5.37
C ILE A 33 33.37 -17.92 4.87
N ALA A 34 33.97 -16.74 4.97
CA ALA A 34 33.40 -15.52 4.43
C ALA A 34 33.64 -15.42 2.91
N LEU A 35 32.58 -15.50 2.11
CA LEU A 35 32.65 -15.23 0.67
C LEU A 35 32.39 -13.73 0.42
N ALA A 36 33.45 -12.98 0.11
CA ALA A 36 33.34 -11.55 -0.15
C ALA A 36 33.00 -11.26 -1.63
N GLN A 37 31.80 -10.75 -1.89
CA GLN A 37 31.44 -10.09 -3.16
C GLN A 37 30.52 -8.90 -2.88
N SER A 38 30.98 -7.71 -3.25
CA SER A 38 30.29 -6.43 -3.05
C SER A 38 29.61 -5.95 -4.34
N TYR A 39 28.39 -5.44 -4.24
CA TYR A 39 27.76 -4.58 -5.25
C TYR A 39 27.52 -3.17 -4.67
N PRO A 40 27.47 -2.11 -5.51
CA PRO A 40 27.78 -0.75 -5.08
C PRO A 40 26.61 0.01 -4.44
N GLU A 41 26.96 0.99 -3.61
CA GLU A 41 26.04 1.94 -3.00
C GLU A 41 25.33 2.85 -4.02
N CYS A 42 24.17 3.39 -3.65
CA CYS A 42 23.65 4.65 -4.18
C CYS A 42 23.10 5.52 -3.04
N ARG A 43 23.35 6.84 -3.08
CA ARG A 43 23.27 7.74 -1.91
C ARG A 43 21.93 8.48 -1.76
N ALA A 44 21.24 8.26 -0.64
CA ALA A 44 20.30 9.19 0.02
C ALA A 44 19.86 8.57 1.37
N CYS A 45 19.88 9.22 2.55
CA CYS A 45 20.32 10.55 2.98
C CYS A 45 21.03 10.43 4.36
N THR A 46 21.86 11.41 4.75
CA THR A 46 22.56 11.42 6.05
C THR A 46 22.22 12.65 6.91
N SER A 47 21.46 12.47 7.99
CA SER A 47 21.52 13.30 9.22
C SER A 47 20.64 12.70 10.33
N GLY A 48 21.08 12.76 11.60
CA GLY A 48 20.30 12.33 12.77
C GLY A 48 20.91 11.14 13.55
N ARG A 49 21.63 11.42 14.64
CA ARG A 49 22.31 10.42 15.51
C ARG A 49 21.38 9.81 16.57
N GLY A 50 21.70 8.60 17.05
CA GLY A 50 21.13 7.99 18.27
C GLY A 50 20.83 6.49 18.11
N ALA A 51 21.81 5.61 17.97
CA ALA A 51 22.67 5.05 19.02
C ALA A 51 22.02 3.89 19.82
N ASP A 52 22.51 2.68 19.50
CA ASP A 52 22.77 1.54 20.39
C ASP A 52 21.61 0.86 21.14
N ALA A 53 21.01 -0.15 20.48
CA ALA A 53 20.44 -1.32 21.13
C ALA A 53 20.56 -2.55 20.20
N GLU A 54 21.02 -3.69 20.74
CA GLU A 54 21.18 -4.94 19.98
C GLU A 54 19.81 -5.61 19.77
N CYS A 55 19.62 -6.29 18.64
CA CYS A 55 18.38 -6.99 18.30
C CYS A 55 18.72 -8.38 17.75
N ASP A 56 18.65 -9.41 18.61
CA ASP A 56 18.63 -10.79 18.15
C ASP A 56 17.33 -11.10 17.40
N MET A 57 17.46 -11.89 16.34
CA MET A 57 16.36 -12.37 15.51
C MET A 57 15.87 -13.70 16.06
N ASP A 58 14.56 -13.82 16.33
CA ASP A 58 13.93 -15.14 16.49
C ASP A 58 12.61 -15.20 15.72
N SER A 59 12.36 -16.32 15.05
CA SER A 59 11.39 -16.43 13.96
C SER A 59 10.13 -17.19 14.35
N CYS A 60 9.06 -16.47 14.70
CA CYS A 60 7.73 -17.04 14.90
C CYS A 60 6.75 -16.63 13.80
N SER A 61 6.48 -17.56 12.88
CA SER A 61 5.44 -17.41 11.85
C SER A 61 4.05 -17.73 12.42
N GLU A 62 3.17 -16.73 12.54
CA GLU A 62 1.75 -16.95 12.86
C GLU A 62 0.83 -16.64 11.67
N ASN A 63 -0.18 -17.49 11.47
CA ASN A 63 -1.09 -17.40 10.33
C ASN A 63 -2.18 -16.33 10.56
N THR A 64 -2.24 -15.32 9.68
CA THR A 64 -3.44 -14.50 9.52
C THR A 64 -4.58 -15.34 8.95
N ASN A 65 -5.61 -15.63 9.76
CA ASN A 65 -6.86 -16.24 9.29
C ASN A 65 -8.06 -15.70 10.07
N SER A 66 -8.73 -14.67 9.52
CA SER A 66 -9.97 -14.09 10.06
C SER A 66 -10.75 -13.28 9.03
N SER A 67 -11.18 -13.93 7.95
CA SER A 67 -12.32 -13.47 7.13
C SER A 67 -13.17 -14.67 6.73
N ASN A 68 -14.48 -14.57 6.95
CA ASN A 68 -15.57 -15.02 6.06
C ASN A 68 -16.94 -14.95 6.77
N SER A 69 -17.67 -13.86 6.53
CA SER A 69 -19.13 -13.93 6.45
C SER A 69 -19.53 -14.57 5.10
N MET A 70 -20.75 -15.11 5.00
CA MET A 70 -21.16 -15.92 3.84
C MET A 70 -22.03 -15.16 2.81
N THR A 71 -21.75 -15.36 1.52
CA THR A 71 -22.77 -15.28 0.45
C THR A 71 -22.49 -16.18 -0.78
N LYS A 72 -22.84 -17.47 -0.64
CA LYS A 72 -23.76 -18.20 -1.54
C LYS A 72 -23.81 -17.84 -3.06
N ALA A 73 -23.29 -18.70 -3.94
CA ALA A 73 -23.92 -19.01 -5.25
C ALA A 73 -23.41 -20.32 -5.90
N GLN A 74 -24.29 -20.94 -6.70
CA GLN A 74 -24.28 -22.32 -7.18
C GLN A 74 -23.52 -22.61 -8.50
N GLN A 75 -23.18 -23.91 -8.65
CA GLN A 75 -23.19 -24.72 -9.89
C GLN A 75 -22.10 -24.53 -10.97
N ALA A 76 -21.41 -25.65 -11.25
CA ALA A 76 -20.52 -25.83 -12.39
C ALA A 76 -21.24 -26.43 -13.61
N ARG A 77 -20.75 -26.15 -14.82
CA ARG A 77 -21.04 -26.88 -16.06
C ARG A 77 -19.81 -26.91 -16.97
N ASN A 78 -19.26 -28.10 -17.16
CA ASN A 78 -18.37 -28.47 -18.27
C ASN A 78 -19.24 -28.87 -19.51
N PRO A 79 -18.72 -29.20 -20.72
CA PRO A 79 -17.31 -29.43 -21.11
C PRO A 79 -16.88 -28.83 -22.49
N VAL A 80 -15.73 -29.32 -23.00
CA VAL A 80 -15.25 -29.36 -24.41
C VAL A 80 -14.36 -28.20 -24.90
N GLY A 81 -13.23 -28.53 -25.56
CA GLY A 81 -12.56 -27.60 -26.49
C GLY A 81 -11.02 -27.69 -26.65
N SER A 82 -10.49 -28.81 -27.17
CA SER A 82 -9.23 -28.99 -27.94
C SER A 82 -8.00 -28.08 -27.78
N ALA A 83 -6.80 -28.68 -27.78
CA ALA A 83 -5.51 -27.98 -27.81
C ALA A 83 -4.99 -27.67 -29.22
N SER A 84 -4.11 -26.66 -29.34
CA SER A 84 -3.07 -26.56 -30.37
C SER A 84 -1.95 -25.61 -29.89
N ALA A 85 -0.75 -25.72 -30.47
CA ALA A 85 0.41 -24.86 -30.16
C ALA A 85 1.32 -24.68 -31.39
N ILE A 86 1.70 -23.43 -31.70
CA ILE A 86 2.76 -23.06 -32.67
C ILE A 86 3.47 -21.79 -32.14
N PRO A 87 4.82 -21.71 -32.17
CA PRO A 87 5.60 -20.51 -31.85
C PRO A 87 6.11 -19.77 -33.11
N GLY A 88 6.62 -18.54 -32.92
CA GLY A 88 7.17 -17.66 -33.97
C GLY A 88 6.35 -16.36 -34.14
N GLU A 89 6.89 -15.25 -34.64
CA GLU A 89 8.25 -14.96 -35.15
C GLU A 89 8.74 -13.55 -34.71
N GLU A 90 9.90 -13.12 -35.20
CA GLU A 90 10.65 -11.91 -34.82
C GLU A 90 10.31 -10.69 -35.70
N GLN A 91 10.55 -9.45 -35.21
CA GLN A 91 10.85 -8.32 -36.09
C GLN A 91 11.62 -7.17 -35.38
N PHE A 92 12.54 -6.55 -36.12
CA PHE A 92 13.38 -5.39 -35.74
C PHE A 92 13.05 -4.19 -36.64
N GLU A 93 13.06 -2.97 -36.10
CA GLU A 93 13.16 -1.63 -36.77
C GLU A 93 13.01 -0.59 -35.63
N ASP A 94 13.91 0.34 -35.28
CA ASP A 94 15.23 0.86 -35.73
C ASP A 94 15.24 2.18 -36.55
N TYR A 95 16.13 3.09 -36.12
CA TYR A 95 16.44 4.48 -36.54
C TYR A 95 15.33 5.53 -36.77
N GLY A 96 15.59 6.76 -36.28
CA GLY A 96 14.71 7.92 -36.54
C GLY A 96 15.04 9.26 -35.87
N GLU A 97 16.28 9.50 -35.40
CA GLU A 97 16.63 10.76 -34.72
C GLU A 97 16.89 11.90 -35.73
N GLY A 98 15.82 12.64 -36.07
CA GLY A 98 15.87 13.79 -36.96
C GLY A 98 16.19 15.09 -36.22
N VAL A 99 17.40 15.64 -36.44
CA VAL A 99 17.83 16.94 -35.89
C VAL A 99 17.64 18.03 -36.95
N ASP A 100 16.65 18.91 -36.76
CA ASP A 100 16.49 20.13 -37.54
C ASP A 100 17.00 21.35 -36.76
N VAL A 101 17.79 22.20 -37.43
CA VAL A 101 18.54 23.32 -36.83
C VAL A 101 18.13 24.64 -37.50
N ASP A 102 17.94 25.67 -36.66
CA ASP A 102 17.89 27.11 -36.92
C ASP A 102 17.33 27.64 -38.25
N PHE A 103 16.26 28.46 -38.13
CA PHE A 103 16.17 29.69 -38.93
C PHE A 103 15.69 30.87 -38.08
N THR A 104 16.64 31.72 -37.66
CA THR A 104 16.37 33.03 -37.05
C THR A 104 16.74 34.16 -38.03
N PRO A 105 15.86 35.14 -38.28
CA PRO A 105 16.23 36.42 -38.88
C PRO A 105 16.38 37.50 -37.79
N ASN A 106 17.59 38.09 -37.67
CA ASN A 106 17.89 39.13 -36.69
C ASN A 106 17.35 40.51 -37.09
N SER A 107 17.04 41.36 -36.09
CA SER A 107 16.97 42.83 -36.22
C SER A 107 17.31 43.52 -34.90
N SER A 108 18.29 44.43 -34.94
CA SER A 108 18.84 45.30 -33.88
C SER A 108 17.78 46.05 -33.04
N CYS A 109 17.87 46.23 -31.71
CA CYS A 109 18.86 46.95 -30.84
C CYS A 109 18.79 48.49 -30.94
N PRO A 110 19.22 49.29 -29.92
CA PRO A 110 19.81 48.99 -28.58
C PRO A 110 18.71 48.91 -27.46
N GLU A 111 18.75 49.32 -26.17
CA GLU A 111 19.60 50.12 -25.23
C GLU A 111 19.48 49.46 -23.81
N GLU A 112 20.52 49.35 -22.94
CA GLU A 112 21.04 50.28 -21.90
C GLU A 112 20.00 50.88 -20.90
N ASP A 113 20.20 50.95 -19.57
CA ASP A 113 21.17 50.35 -18.62
C ASP A 113 20.64 50.52 -17.15
N ASN A 114 21.23 49.81 -16.15
CA ASN A 114 21.00 49.88 -14.70
C ASN A 114 19.60 49.47 -14.15
N GLY A 115 19.46 48.92 -12.93
CA GLY A 115 20.50 48.49 -11.98
C GLY A 115 19.98 48.06 -10.60
N THR A 116 20.85 47.38 -9.84
CA THR A 116 20.86 47.20 -8.36
C THR A 116 19.63 46.66 -7.60
N ASN A 117 19.79 45.42 -7.12
CA ASN A 117 19.42 44.87 -5.81
C ASN A 117 18.79 45.80 -4.74
N GLY A 118 17.78 45.30 -4.02
CA GLY A 118 17.46 45.81 -2.68
C GLY A 118 16.07 45.44 -2.15
N LEU A 119 15.93 44.26 -1.53
CA LEU A 119 14.75 43.92 -0.71
C LEU A 119 15.19 43.54 0.71
N SER A 120 15.06 44.50 1.62
CA SER A 120 15.02 44.26 3.06
C SER A 120 13.57 44.32 3.56
N GLU A 121 13.38 43.78 4.75
CA GLU A 121 12.11 43.64 5.48
C GLU A 121 11.30 44.95 5.56
N LEU A 122 9.97 44.83 5.64
CA LEU A 122 9.18 45.33 6.79
C LEU A 122 7.68 44.96 6.67
N HIS A 123 7.24 44.10 7.58
CA HIS A 123 5.87 44.15 8.14
C HIS A 123 5.81 45.38 9.10
N PRO A 124 4.65 45.92 9.57
CA PRO A 124 3.36 45.23 9.74
C PRO A 124 2.07 46.11 9.57
N SER A 125 0.94 45.53 9.98
CA SER A 125 -0.23 46.19 10.63
C SER A 125 -1.51 46.48 9.82
N LEU A 126 -2.63 46.03 10.38
CA LEU A 126 -3.99 46.51 10.12
C LEU A 126 -4.22 47.87 10.80
N PRO A 127 -5.29 48.63 10.47
CA PRO A 127 -6.44 48.55 11.39
C PRO A 127 -7.85 48.79 10.80
N SER A 128 -8.81 48.10 11.43
CA SER A 128 -10.19 48.53 11.73
C SER A 128 -11.24 48.76 10.62
N SER A 129 -12.48 48.47 11.01
CA SER A 129 -13.70 48.39 10.19
C SER A 129 -14.62 49.60 10.31
N ALA A 130 -15.30 49.99 9.20
CA ALA A 130 -16.65 50.56 9.26
C ALA A 130 -17.44 50.51 7.91
N LYS A 131 -18.34 49.53 7.79
CA LYS A 131 -19.61 49.54 7.02
C LYS A 131 -19.66 50.22 5.62
N GLN A 132 -19.71 49.39 4.56
CA GLN A 132 -20.67 49.57 3.45
C GLN A 132 -20.93 48.27 2.66
N THR A 133 -21.99 48.29 1.85
CA THR A 133 -22.82 47.20 1.25
C THR A 133 -22.12 46.04 0.49
N PRO A 134 -22.79 44.86 0.36
CA PRO A 134 -22.16 43.62 -0.12
C PRO A 134 -22.35 43.32 -1.63
N GLN A 135 -21.40 43.70 -2.48
CA GLN A 135 -21.27 43.16 -3.86
C GLN A 135 -19.80 43.01 -4.29
N LYS A 136 -19.05 42.10 -3.64
CA LYS A 136 -17.79 41.51 -4.15
C LYS A 136 -17.25 40.39 -3.22
N ILE A 137 -17.88 39.21 -3.24
CA ILE A 137 -17.39 38.00 -2.54
C ILE A 137 -17.29 36.82 -3.53
N GLN A 138 -16.74 37.08 -4.72
CA GLN A 138 -16.46 36.03 -5.73
C GLN A 138 -15.23 36.36 -6.60
N GLN A 139 -14.25 37.09 -6.05
CA GLN A 139 -13.03 37.51 -6.76
C GLN A 139 -11.76 37.57 -5.88
N MET A 140 -11.82 37.08 -4.63
CA MET A 140 -10.70 37.13 -3.66
C MET A 140 -10.38 35.76 -3.02
N TYR A 141 -10.84 34.67 -3.64
CA TYR A 141 -10.55 33.28 -3.23
C TYR A 141 -10.19 32.40 -4.44
N HIS A 142 -9.56 32.98 -5.46
CA HIS A 142 -9.27 32.28 -6.73
C HIS A 142 -7.90 32.62 -7.34
N SER A 143 -6.98 33.17 -6.53
CA SER A 143 -5.64 33.59 -6.97
C SER A 143 -4.50 32.70 -6.43
N ASP A 144 -4.68 32.08 -5.26
CA ASP A 144 -3.54 31.57 -4.47
C ASP A 144 -3.39 30.03 -4.50
N LEU A 145 -4.10 29.33 -5.38
CA LEU A 145 -4.14 27.85 -5.40
C LEU A 145 -4.18 27.20 -6.80
N LEU A 146 -3.88 27.94 -7.88
CA LEU A 146 -3.90 27.41 -9.27
C LEU A 146 -2.65 27.80 -10.09
N ASP A 147 -1.46 27.75 -9.50
CA ASP A 147 -0.19 27.91 -10.23
C ASP A 147 0.60 26.58 -10.39
N ILE A 148 -0.13 25.51 -10.74
CA ILE A 148 0.43 24.29 -11.35
C ILE A 148 -0.23 24.06 -12.71
N TYR A 149 -0.24 25.09 -13.55
CA TYR A 149 -0.50 24.92 -14.97
C TYR A 149 0.71 24.25 -15.63
N CYS A 150 0.56 22.97 -15.98
CA CYS A 150 1.47 22.33 -16.94
C CYS A 150 1.64 23.24 -18.17
N SER A 151 2.87 23.42 -18.65
CA SER A 151 3.17 24.33 -19.76
C SER A 151 2.37 23.99 -21.03
N GLN A 152 2.01 22.72 -21.22
CA GLN A 152 1.13 22.25 -22.29
C GLN A 152 -0.34 22.70 -22.12
N CYS A 153 -0.82 22.85 -20.88
CA CYS A 153 -2.14 23.40 -20.57
C CYS A 153 -2.20 24.91 -20.79
N CYS A 154 -1.17 25.65 -20.35
CA CYS A 154 -1.08 27.10 -20.61
C CYS A 154 -1.04 27.40 -22.13
N LYS A 155 -0.26 26.64 -22.91
CA LYS A 155 -0.27 26.69 -24.38
C LYS A 155 -1.66 26.44 -24.98
N LYS A 156 -2.41 25.43 -24.48
CA LYS A 156 -3.79 25.17 -24.91
C LYS A 156 -4.76 26.31 -24.57
N VAL A 157 -4.67 26.90 -23.37
CA VAL A 157 -5.51 28.05 -22.98
C VAL A 157 -5.23 29.26 -23.87
N ASN A 158 -3.96 29.56 -24.15
CA ASN A 158 -3.59 30.66 -25.04
C ASN A 158 -4.03 30.43 -26.49
N LEU A 159 -3.95 29.19 -27.00
CA LEU A 159 -4.49 28.82 -28.30
C LEU A 159 -6.03 28.95 -28.35
N LEU A 160 -6.74 28.57 -27.28
CA LEU A 160 -8.19 28.77 -27.19
C LEU A 160 -8.57 30.25 -27.16
N ASN A 161 -7.78 31.10 -26.48
CA ASN A 161 -7.98 32.55 -26.48
C ASN A 161 -7.71 33.19 -27.86
N ASP A 162 -6.68 32.75 -28.59
CA ASP A 162 -6.44 33.18 -29.98
C ASP A 162 -7.58 32.74 -30.91
N LEU A 163 -8.03 31.47 -30.79
CA LEU A 163 -9.17 30.95 -31.54
C LEU A 163 -10.46 31.73 -31.21
N GLU A 164 -10.69 32.11 -29.95
CA GLU A 164 -11.85 32.94 -29.58
C GLU A 164 -11.73 34.36 -30.16
N ALA A 165 -10.55 34.98 -30.08
CA ALA A 165 -10.30 36.30 -30.67
C ALA A 165 -10.49 36.30 -32.20
N ARG A 166 -10.05 35.22 -32.87
CA ARG A 166 -10.20 35.02 -34.31
C ARG A 166 -11.65 34.66 -34.69
N LEU A 167 -12.38 33.92 -33.85
CA LEU A 167 -13.82 33.70 -33.99
C LEU A 167 -14.62 35.00 -33.80
N ARG A 168 -14.25 35.87 -32.85
CA ARG A 168 -14.85 37.20 -32.71
C ARG A 168 -14.55 38.08 -33.93
N ASN A 169 -13.33 38.05 -34.46
CA ASN A 169 -12.96 38.78 -35.68
C ASN A 169 -13.71 38.25 -36.92
N LEU A 170 -13.84 36.93 -37.07
CA LEU A 170 -14.67 36.32 -38.10
C LEU A 170 -16.15 36.67 -37.92
N LYS A 171 -16.67 36.72 -36.69
CA LYS A 171 -18.05 37.13 -36.40
C LYS A 171 -18.30 38.62 -36.66
N ALA A 172 -17.28 39.47 -36.54
CA ALA A 172 -17.35 40.90 -36.86
C ALA A 172 -17.23 41.18 -38.37
N ASN A 173 -16.41 40.42 -39.09
CA ASN A 173 -16.09 40.65 -40.51
C ASN A 173 -16.79 39.68 -41.49
N SER A 174 -17.51 38.67 -41.02
CA SER A 174 -18.26 37.74 -41.88
C SER A 174 -19.49 38.44 -42.46
N PRO A 175 -19.77 38.30 -43.78
CA PRO A 175 -21.01 38.78 -44.40
C PRO A 175 -22.24 37.91 -44.04
N ASN A 176 -22.34 37.43 -42.80
CA ASN A 176 -23.41 36.57 -42.30
C ASN A 176 -24.72 37.33 -42.00
N ARG A 177 -25.05 38.33 -42.82
CA ARG A 177 -26.43 38.76 -42.99
C ARG A 177 -27.12 37.74 -43.90
N LYS A 178 -27.89 36.81 -43.32
CA LYS A 178 -28.96 36.13 -44.05
C LYS A 178 -29.91 37.21 -44.57
N ILE A 179 -29.81 37.54 -45.86
CA ILE A 179 -30.72 38.48 -46.51
C ILE A 179 -32.06 37.75 -46.69
N THR A 180 -32.97 37.91 -45.72
CA THR A 180 -34.36 37.44 -45.87
C THR A 180 -34.93 38.05 -47.14
N SER A 181 -35.63 37.25 -47.97
CA SER A 181 -36.00 37.62 -49.35
C SER A 181 -36.74 38.96 -49.46
N THR A 182 -37.49 39.34 -48.42
CA THR A 182 -38.20 40.61 -48.24
C THR A 182 -37.30 41.87 -48.19
N ALA A 183 -35.99 41.72 -47.95
CA ALA A 183 -35.02 42.81 -47.95
C ALA A 183 -34.39 43.03 -49.32
N PHE A 184 -33.98 41.96 -50.01
CA PHE A 184 -33.36 42.04 -51.34
C PHE A 184 -34.31 42.67 -52.38
N GLY A 185 -35.59 42.30 -52.33
CA GLY A 185 -36.62 42.89 -53.19
C GLY A 185 -36.72 44.42 -53.05
N ARG A 186 -36.52 44.98 -51.85
CA ARG A 186 -36.57 46.44 -51.63
C ARG A 186 -35.37 47.17 -52.25
N GLN A 187 -34.20 46.53 -52.33
CA GLN A 187 -33.06 47.09 -53.07
C GLN A 187 -33.27 47.00 -54.58
N LEU A 188 -33.87 45.92 -55.10
CA LEU A 188 -34.23 45.83 -56.52
C LEU A 188 -35.25 46.91 -56.94
N PHE A 189 -36.28 47.17 -56.14
CA PHE A 189 -37.24 48.26 -56.38
C PHE A 189 -36.64 49.68 -56.27
N GLN A 190 -35.49 49.84 -55.62
CA GLN A 190 -34.76 51.12 -55.60
C GLN A 190 -33.78 51.22 -56.79
N ALA A 191 -33.12 50.13 -57.17
CA ALA A 191 -32.20 50.08 -58.31
C ALA A 191 -32.93 50.25 -59.66
N SER A 192 -34.13 49.68 -59.82
CA SER A 192 -34.93 49.86 -61.05
C SER A 192 -35.32 51.34 -61.26
N HIS A 193 -35.54 52.07 -60.17
CA HIS A 193 -35.91 53.49 -60.21
C HIS A 193 -34.77 54.44 -60.58
N SER A 194 -33.50 54.01 -60.45
CA SER A 194 -32.32 54.84 -60.77
C SER A 194 -31.76 54.62 -62.19
N VAL A 195 -32.13 53.53 -62.87
CA VAL A 195 -31.58 53.15 -64.19
C VAL A 195 -32.50 53.55 -65.37
N PHE A 196 -33.80 53.75 -65.15
CA PHE A 196 -34.75 54.24 -66.16
C PHE A 196 -35.11 55.74 -66.01
N GLY A 197 -34.25 56.51 -65.34
CA GLY A 197 -34.48 57.90 -64.96
C GLY A 197 -34.23 58.99 -66.02
N SER A 198 -34.38 58.73 -67.32
CA SER A 198 -34.41 59.80 -68.35
C SER A 198 -34.80 59.34 -69.76
N SER A 199 -35.92 59.86 -70.27
CA SER A 199 -36.13 60.39 -71.64
C SER A 199 -37.64 60.62 -71.90
N GLN A 200 -37.96 61.20 -73.06
CA GLN A 200 -39.28 61.56 -73.58
C GLN A 200 -40.39 60.52 -73.30
N GLY A 201 -41.65 60.92 -73.10
CA GLY A 201 -42.24 62.22 -73.46
C GLY A 201 -42.61 62.32 -74.95
N SER A 202 -42.98 61.19 -75.56
CA SER A 202 -43.64 61.08 -76.86
C SER A 202 -44.87 60.20 -76.62
N SER A 203 -46.10 60.71 -76.67
CA SER A 203 -46.78 61.14 -77.89
C SER A 203 -46.77 60.03 -78.92
N THR A 204 -47.87 59.29 -78.98
CA THR A 204 -48.21 58.28 -80.00
C THR A 204 -49.55 58.62 -80.63
N GLU A 205 -49.78 59.93 -80.85
CA GLU A 205 -51.06 60.51 -81.29
C GLU A 205 -51.10 60.76 -82.82
N ASP A 206 -50.15 60.21 -83.59
CA ASP A 206 -49.90 60.60 -84.99
C ASP A 206 -49.67 59.38 -85.91
N LEU A 207 -50.77 58.73 -86.30
CA LEU A 207 -50.85 57.75 -87.41
C LEU A 207 -52.16 57.91 -88.23
N PHE A 208 -52.84 59.06 -88.13
CA PHE A 208 -54.07 59.37 -88.86
C PHE A 208 -53.88 60.49 -89.91
N THR A 209 -52.63 60.68 -90.34
CA THR A 209 -52.16 61.83 -91.13
C THR A 209 -51.35 61.43 -92.38
N ASP A 210 -51.21 60.13 -92.67
CA ASP A 210 -50.53 59.67 -93.89
C ASP A 210 -51.45 59.75 -95.12
N SER A 211 -51.39 60.93 -95.74
CA SER A 211 -51.76 61.29 -97.11
C SER A 211 -52.79 60.43 -97.85
N ILE A 212 -54.01 60.98 -97.98
CA ILE A 212 -54.92 60.64 -99.09
C ILE A 212 -54.37 61.32 -100.36
N ASP A 213 -53.26 60.83 -100.90
CA ASP A 213 -52.75 61.29 -102.20
C ASP A 213 -53.53 60.61 -103.33
N SER A 214 -54.33 61.41 -104.04
CA SER A 214 -55.26 60.96 -105.07
C SER A 214 -54.53 60.74 -106.40
N CYS A 215 -53.61 59.79 -106.44
CA CYS A 215 -52.93 59.38 -107.66
C CYS A 215 -53.92 58.73 -108.65
N ASP A 216 -54.12 59.39 -109.79
CA ASP A 216 -55.14 59.06 -110.78
C ASP A 216 -54.72 57.92 -111.74
N LEU A 217 -54.30 56.79 -111.14
CA LEU A 217 -53.98 55.56 -111.86
C LEU A 217 -55.22 55.07 -112.63
N ASP A 218 -55.04 54.62 -113.87
CA ASP A 218 -56.08 53.95 -114.63
C ASP A 218 -56.57 52.69 -113.89
N ILE A 219 -57.82 52.28 -114.14
CA ILE A 219 -58.46 51.15 -113.45
C ILE A 219 -57.63 49.87 -113.62
N THR A 220 -57.03 49.66 -114.80
CA THR A 220 -56.12 48.53 -115.06
C THR A 220 -54.84 48.58 -114.22
N GLU A 221 -54.28 49.76 -113.96
CA GLU A 221 -53.07 49.91 -113.12
C GLU A 221 -53.41 49.77 -111.63
N LYS A 222 -54.57 50.30 -111.19
CA LYS A 222 -55.11 50.05 -109.84
C LYS A 222 -55.38 48.55 -109.61
N VAL A 223 -55.92 47.85 -110.60
CA VAL A 223 -56.10 46.38 -110.55
C VAL A 223 -54.76 45.66 -110.49
N SER A 224 -53.79 45.99 -111.35
CA SER A 224 -52.48 45.33 -111.34
C SER A 224 -51.68 45.58 -110.05
N TYR A 225 -51.81 46.77 -109.45
CA TYR A 225 -51.28 47.06 -108.11
C TYR A 225 -51.95 46.21 -107.03
N LEU A 226 -53.28 46.05 -107.09
CA LEU A 226 -54.02 45.18 -106.17
C LEU A 226 -53.68 43.70 -106.36
N GLU A 227 -53.55 43.20 -107.58
CA GLU A 227 -53.08 41.84 -107.89
C GLU A 227 -51.66 41.60 -107.33
N LYS A 228 -50.76 42.55 -107.52
CA LYS A 228 -49.42 42.50 -106.93
C LYS A 228 -49.47 42.49 -105.40
N LYS A 229 -50.30 43.34 -104.78
CA LYS A 229 -50.47 43.35 -103.31
C LYS A 229 -51.15 42.09 -102.77
N VAL A 230 -52.06 41.48 -103.52
CA VAL A 230 -52.65 40.17 -103.19
C VAL A 230 -51.58 39.09 -103.23
N THR A 231 -50.80 38.98 -104.31
CA THR A 231 -49.72 37.97 -104.39
C THR A 231 -48.60 38.18 -103.37
N GLU A 232 -48.30 39.43 -103.00
CA GLU A 232 -47.40 39.78 -101.89
C GLU A 232 -47.98 39.33 -100.54
N LEU A 233 -49.26 39.61 -100.25
CA LEU A 233 -49.96 39.15 -99.05
C LEU A 233 -50.14 37.62 -98.99
N GLU A 234 -50.31 36.95 -100.13
CA GLU A 234 -50.34 35.49 -100.23
C GLU A 234 -48.97 34.87 -99.93
N SER A 235 -47.89 35.46 -100.47
CA SER A 235 -46.50 35.09 -100.15
C SER A 235 -46.19 35.29 -98.66
N ASP A 236 -46.56 36.44 -98.09
CA ASP A 236 -46.37 36.72 -96.66
C ASP A 236 -47.24 35.83 -95.77
N SER A 237 -48.46 35.50 -96.19
CA SER A 237 -49.34 34.54 -95.51
C SER A 237 -48.73 33.14 -95.45
N LEU A 238 -48.13 32.68 -96.56
CA LEU A 238 -47.39 31.41 -96.61
C LEU A 238 -46.14 31.44 -95.73
N ALA A 239 -45.31 32.48 -95.83
CA ALA A 239 -44.10 32.63 -95.02
C ALA A 239 -44.41 32.72 -93.51
N ASN A 240 -45.48 33.42 -93.14
CA ASN A 240 -45.99 33.51 -91.77
C ASN A 240 -46.57 32.17 -91.29
N SER A 241 -47.26 31.41 -92.16
CA SER A 241 -47.70 30.03 -91.86
C SER A 241 -46.53 29.10 -91.56
N ASP A 242 -45.45 29.18 -92.34
CA ASP A 242 -44.22 28.42 -92.12
C ASP A 242 -43.46 28.85 -90.87
N LEU A 243 -43.36 30.15 -90.59
CA LEU A 243 -42.79 30.66 -89.34
C LEU A 243 -43.61 30.17 -88.13
N LYS A 244 -44.94 30.21 -88.23
CA LYS A 244 -45.89 29.74 -87.20
C LYS A 244 -45.84 28.23 -86.99
N SER A 245 -45.51 27.43 -88.01
CA SER A 245 -45.31 25.99 -87.87
C SER A 245 -43.97 25.67 -87.20
N LYS A 246 -42.88 26.36 -87.59
CA LYS A 246 -41.56 26.27 -86.94
C LYS A 246 -41.60 26.69 -85.47
N LEU A 247 -42.17 27.86 -85.16
CA LEU A 247 -42.34 28.32 -83.78
C LEU A 247 -43.20 27.38 -82.93
N LYS A 248 -44.21 26.70 -83.52
CA LYS A 248 -44.95 25.63 -82.83
C LYS A 248 -44.06 24.42 -82.53
N GLN A 249 -43.24 23.98 -83.48
CA GLN A 249 -42.33 22.85 -83.31
C GLN A 249 -41.21 23.13 -82.30
N GLU A 250 -40.63 24.33 -82.32
CA GLU A 250 -39.64 24.76 -81.33
C GLU A 250 -40.27 24.89 -79.94
N ASN A 251 -41.51 25.41 -79.83
CA ASN A 251 -42.22 25.51 -78.56
C ASN A 251 -42.56 24.12 -77.98
N THR A 252 -43.01 23.15 -78.78
CA THR A 252 -43.21 21.77 -78.27
C THR A 252 -41.90 21.08 -77.89
N HIS A 253 -40.81 21.33 -78.62
CA HIS A 253 -39.48 20.83 -78.25
C HIS A 253 -38.98 21.45 -76.93
N LEU A 254 -39.10 22.78 -76.76
CA LEU A 254 -38.76 23.48 -75.53
C LEU A 254 -39.63 23.04 -74.36
N PHE A 255 -40.93 22.81 -74.57
CA PHE A 255 -41.84 22.28 -73.55
C PHE A 255 -41.39 20.89 -73.06
N HIS A 256 -41.06 19.96 -73.97
CA HIS A 256 -40.51 18.66 -73.57
C HIS A 256 -39.17 18.79 -72.85
N ARG A 257 -38.28 19.68 -73.31
CA ARG A 257 -36.97 19.91 -72.66
C ARG A 257 -37.09 20.55 -71.27
N VAL A 258 -38.10 21.41 -71.05
CA VAL A 258 -38.41 21.96 -69.72
C VAL A 258 -38.94 20.85 -68.81
N HIS A 259 -39.87 20.01 -69.27
CA HIS A 259 -40.35 18.87 -68.48
C HIS A 259 -39.22 17.90 -68.11
N GLU A 260 -38.34 17.57 -69.05
CA GLU A 260 -37.17 16.71 -68.83
C GLU A 260 -36.22 17.29 -67.77
N LEU A 261 -35.99 18.62 -67.79
CA LEU A 261 -35.17 19.31 -66.81
C LEU A 261 -35.85 19.44 -65.45
N GLU A 262 -37.15 19.70 -65.40
CA GLU A 262 -37.92 19.67 -64.15
C GLU A 262 -37.91 18.28 -63.51
N GLU A 263 -38.02 17.23 -64.31
CA GLU A 263 -37.96 15.84 -63.87
C GLU A 263 -36.56 15.55 -63.33
N GLN A 264 -35.48 15.91 -64.04
CA GLN A 264 -34.09 15.80 -63.56
C GLN A 264 -33.82 16.58 -62.27
N VAL A 265 -34.44 17.76 -62.08
CA VAL A 265 -34.34 18.51 -60.81
C VAL A 265 -35.06 17.79 -59.68
N LYS A 266 -36.30 17.34 -59.88
CA LYS A 266 -37.05 16.55 -58.89
C LYS A 266 -36.29 15.27 -58.52
N ASP A 267 -35.71 14.60 -59.50
CA ASP A 267 -34.88 13.40 -59.33
C ASP A 267 -33.52 13.65 -58.64
N ALA A 268 -33.02 14.89 -58.64
CA ALA A 268 -31.84 15.30 -57.89
C ALA A 268 -32.20 15.72 -56.47
N GLU A 269 -33.34 16.40 -56.28
CA GLU A 269 -33.88 16.80 -54.97
C GLU A 269 -34.25 15.58 -54.11
N THR A 270 -34.89 14.55 -54.70
CA THR A 270 -35.20 13.29 -53.98
C THR A 270 -33.94 12.59 -53.54
N LYS A 271 -32.98 12.36 -54.44
CA LYS A 271 -31.70 11.69 -54.12
C LYS A 271 -30.87 12.47 -53.11
N ALA A 272 -30.91 13.81 -53.13
CA ALA A 272 -30.28 14.65 -52.12
C ALA A 272 -30.98 14.56 -50.75
N ALA A 273 -32.31 14.44 -50.71
CA ALA A 273 -33.06 14.25 -49.48
C ALA A 273 -32.86 12.85 -48.88
N GLU A 274 -32.87 11.80 -49.72
CA GLU A 274 -32.61 10.41 -49.33
C GLU A 274 -31.21 10.25 -48.74
N THR A 275 -30.17 10.72 -49.45
CA THR A 275 -28.79 10.66 -48.95
C THR A 275 -28.59 11.47 -47.67
N LEU A 276 -29.23 12.63 -47.53
CA LEU A 276 -29.19 13.42 -46.29
C LEU A 276 -29.84 12.68 -45.10
N GLU A 277 -30.97 12.01 -45.28
CA GLU A 277 -31.58 11.22 -44.20
C GLU A 277 -30.79 9.93 -43.89
N GLU A 278 -30.13 9.32 -44.88
CA GLU A 278 -29.19 8.23 -44.63
C GLU A 278 -27.96 8.66 -43.80
N GLU A 279 -27.36 9.82 -44.11
CA GLU A 279 -26.27 10.38 -43.29
C GLU A 279 -26.77 10.74 -41.88
N ASN A 280 -27.92 11.42 -41.76
CA ASN A 280 -28.54 11.72 -40.46
C ASN A 280 -28.78 10.45 -39.65
N LYS A 281 -29.28 9.38 -40.27
CA LYS A 281 -29.48 8.08 -39.63
C LYS A 281 -28.15 7.45 -39.20
N ARG A 282 -27.13 7.43 -40.07
CA ARG A 282 -25.79 6.92 -39.74
C ARG A 282 -25.13 7.70 -38.61
N HIS A 283 -25.29 9.03 -38.56
CA HIS A 283 -24.86 9.86 -37.44
C HIS A 283 -25.63 9.58 -36.15
N ARG A 284 -26.95 9.38 -36.23
CA ARG A 284 -27.82 9.01 -35.09
C ARG A 284 -27.41 7.67 -34.48
N ASP A 285 -27.23 6.65 -35.32
CA ASP A 285 -26.87 5.30 -34.91
C ASP A 285 -25.45 5.22 -34.31
N THR A 286 -24.48 5.94 -34.90
CA THR A 286 -23.11 6.03 -34.37
C THR A 286 -23.02 6.84 -33.07
N TYR A 287 -23.75 7.96 -32.95
CA TYR A 287 -23.84 8.72 -31.70
C TYR A 287 -24.45 7.86 -30.58
N SER A 288 -25.58 7.20 -30.83
CA SER A 288 -26.20 6.32 -29.83
C SER A 288 -25.36 5.08 -29.52
N LYS A 289 -24.47 4.63 -30.41
CA LYS A 289 -23.45 3.63 -30.04
C LYS A 289 -22.45 4.21 -29.04
N LEU A 290 -21.82 5.33 -29.39
CA LEU A 290 -20.82 6.00 -28.53
C LEU A 290 -21.39 6.35 -27.15
N GLU A 291 -22.67 6.76 -27.08
CA GLU A 291 -23.36 7.05 -25.82
C GLU A 291 -23.54 5.80 -24.95
N ARG A 292 -23.83 4.64 -25.53
CA ARG A 292 -23.87 3.35 -24.80
C ARG A 292 -22.48 2.92 -24.35
N ASP A 293 -21.51 2.95 -25.26
CA ASP A 293 -20.12 2.55 -24.98
C ASP A 293 -19.52 3.42 -23.85
N ARG A 294 -19.79 4.74 -23.84
CA ARG A 294 -19.42 5.65 -22.74
C ARG A 294 -20.15 5.32 -21.43
N ASN A 295 -21.43 4.98 -21.48
CA ASN A 295 -22.19 4.67 -20.27
C ASN A 295 -21.71 3.36 -19.63
N THR A 296 -21.37 2.33 -20.41
CA THR A 296 -20.78 1.10 -19.86
C THR A 296 -19.38 1.32 -19.30
N GLU A 297 -18.57 2.23 -19.89
CA GLU A 297 -17.30 2.66 -19.30
C GLU A 297 -17.52 3.37 -17.94
N ILE A 298 -18.52 4.26 -17.84
CA ILE A 298 -18.91 4.90 -16.58
C ILE A 298 -19.36 3.85 -15.54
N ASP A 299 -20.21 2.90 -15.91
CA ASP A 299 -20.70 1.85 -14.99
C ASP A 299 -19.56 0.95 -14.47
N LEU A 300 -18.58 0.62 -15.32
CA LEU A 300 -17.38 -0.12 -14.95
C LEU A 300 -16.48 0.69 -14.00
N LEU A 301 -16.28 1.98 -14.27
CA LEU A 301 -15.50 2.87 -13.41
C LEU A 301 -16.19 3.10 -12.05
N CYS A 302 -17.50 3.29 -12.02
CA CYS A 302 -18.29 3.39 -10.79
C CYS A 302 -18.18 2.10 -9.95
N SER A 303 -18.32 0.93 -10.57
CA SER A 303 -18.15 -0.37 -9.91
C SER A 303 -16.74 -0.53 -9.33
N ARG A 304 -15.71 -0.06 -10.06
CA ARG A 304 -14.31 -0.13 -9.62
C ARG A 304 -14.00 0.85 -8.48
N VAL A 305 -14.62 2.03 -8.47
CA VAL A 305 -14.52 2.98 -7.35
C VAL A 305 -15.18 2.38 -6.12
N GLN A 306 -16.42 1.88 -6.23
CA GLN A 306 -17.12 1.25 -5.10
C GLN A 306 -16.31 0.09 -4.49
N GLN A 307 -15.72 -0.79 -5.32
CA GLN A 307 -14.86 -1.86 -4.84
C GLN A 307 -13.69 -1.32 -3.98
N VAL A 308 -12.99 -0.29 -4.46
CA VAL A 308 -11.83 0.28 -3.75
C VAL A 308 -12.27 1.04 -2.48
N GLU A 309 -13.45 1.64 -2.46
CA GLU A 309 -14.04 2.25 -1.27
C GLU A 309 -14.41 1.21 -0.20
N GLU A 310 -14.97 0.06 -0.61
CA GLU A 310 -15.29 -1.07 0.27
C GLU A 310 -14.01 -1.72 0.84
N GLU A 311 -13.01 -2.01 -0.01
CA GLU A 311 -11.70 -2.55 0.39
C GLU A 311 -10.97 -1.60 1.38
N ASN A 312 -10.97 -0.28 1.10
CA ASN A 312 -10.39 0.73 1.98
C ASN A 312 -11.18 0.86 3.31
N GLY A 313 -12.49 0.68 3.27
CA GLY A 313 -13.36 0.58 4.44
C GLY A 313 -12.99 -0.60 5.35
N GLU A 314 -12.84 -1.80 4.79
CA GLU A 314 -12.40 -2.99 5.53
C GLU A 314 -10.99 -2.81 6.10
N MET A 315 -10.04 -2.31 5.30
CA MET A 315 -8.67 -2.04 5.77
C MET A 315 -8.65 -1.02 6.90
N THR A 316 -9.48 0.03 6.83
CA THR A 316 -9.63 1.01 7.91
C THR A 316 -10.19 0.38 9.19
N LEU A 317 -11.15 -0.54 9.10
CA LEU A 317 -11.65 -1.28 10.26
C LEU A 317 -10.59 -2.22 10.86
N ASN A 318 -9.84 -2.93 10.01
CA ASN A 318 -8.74 -3.79 10.44
C ASN A 318 -7.62 -3.00 11.14
N VAL A 319 -7.25 -1.82 10.65
CA VAL A 319 -6.28 -0.92 11.32
C VAL A 319 -6.78 -0.49 12.70
N ARG A 320 -8.07 -0.13 12.86
CA ARG A 320 -8.64 0.20 14.19
C ARG A 320 -8.60 -1.01 15.13
N ARG A 321 -8.96 -2.20 14.65
CA ARG A 321 -8.94 -3.46 15.40
C ARG A 321 -7.53 -3.80 15.90
N LEU A 322 -6.54 -3.71 15.02
CA LEU A 322 -5.14 -4.00 15.35
C LEU A 322 -4.54 -2.98 16.33
N LYS A 323 -4.89 -1.69 16.22
CA LYS A 323 -4.49 -0.68 17.21
C LYS A 323 -5.02 -1.00 18.61
N SER A 324 -6.31 -1.31 18.74
CA SER A 324 -6.90 -1.72 20.03
C SER A 324 -6.33 -3.05 20.56
N GLN A 325 -5.78 -3.91 19.69
CA GLN A 325 -5.06 -5.12 20.10
C GLN A 325 -3.65 -4.79 20.61
N SER A 326 -2.90 -3.89 19.94
CA SER A 326 -1.61 -3.39 20.43
C SER A 326 -1.76 -2.73 21.80
N GLU A 327 -2.68 -1.77 21.93
CA GLU A 327 -2.94 -1.03 23.18
C GLU A 327 -3.19 -1.96 24.38
N LYS A 328 -3.83 -3.11 24.16
CA LYS A 328 -4.05 -4.14 25.20
C LYS A 328 -2.79 -4.93 25.53
N LEU A 329 -1.97 -5.26 24.53
CA LEU A 329 -0.67 -5.92 24.74
C LEU A 329 0.32 -4.99 25.43
N ASP A 330 0.32 -3.69 25.11
CA ASP A 330 1.12 -2.67 25.80
C ASP A 330 0.70 -2.51 27.28
N GLN A 331 -0.61 -2.53 27.56
CA GLN A 331 -1.16 -2.56 28.92
C GLN A 331 -0.83 -3.86 29.68
N GLU A 332 -0.83 -5.01 29.01
CA GLU A 332 -0.41 -6.29 29.58
C GLU A 332 1.08 -6.28 29.92
N LYS A 333 1.91 -5.84 28.97
CA LYS A 333 3.37 -5.69 29.10
C LYS A 333 3.72 -4.81 30.29
N GLN A 334 3.19 -3.58 30.36
CA GLN A 334 3.47 -2.67 31.48
C GLN A 334 3.12 -3.31 32.83
N ARG A 335 1.91 -3.86 32.95
CA ARG A 335 1.44 -4.53 34.18
C ARG A 335 2.19 -5.82 34.54
N MET A 336 2.95 -6.40 33.61
CA MET A 336 3.87 -7.50 33.90
C MET A 336 5.28 -6.99 34.25
N THR A 337 5.73 -5.88 33.66
CA THR A 337 6.93 -5.14 34.09
C THR A 337 6.78 -4.64 35.53
N ASP A 338 5.66 -3.99 35.87
CA ASP A 338 5.37 -3.48 37.22
C ASP A 338 5.53 -4.60 38.26
N LYS A 339 4.96 -5.80 38.00
CA LYS A 339 5.07 -6.98 38.89
C LYS A 339 6.49 -7.54 38.98
N LEU A 340 7.27 -7.46 37.90
CA LEU A 340 8.65 -7.91 37.88
C LEU A 340 9.54 -6.98 38.72
N GLU A 341 9.32 -5.67 38.63
CA GLU A 341 9.97 -4.67 39.49
C GLU A 341 9.58 -4.88 40.96
N ASP A 342 8.28 -5.06 41.24
CA ASP A 342 7.73 -5.31 42.58
C ASP A 342 8.33 -6.57 43.25
N THR A 343 8.55 -7.64 42.48
CA THR A 343 9.13 -8.89 42.96
C THR A 343 10.66 -8.85 43.03
N SER A 344 11.32 -8.15 42.10
CA SER A 344 12.76 -7.91 42.13
C SER A 344 13.17 -7.01 43.30
N LEU A 345 12.32 -6.04 43.70
CA LEU A 345 12.56 -5.19 44.86
C LEU A 345 12.50 -6.02 46.15
N ARG A 346 11.43 -6.82 46.33
CA ARG A 346 11.29 -7.72 47.50
C ARG A 346 12.44 -8.72 47.60
N LEU A 347 12.88 -9.30 46.48
CA LEU A 347 14.04 -10.20 46.46
C LEU A 347 15.32 -9.47 46.89
N LYS A 348 15.50 -8.21 46.47
CA LYS A 348 16.63 -7.39 46.90
C LYS A 348 16.60 -7.08 48.40
N ASP A 349 15.43 -6.72 48.94
CA ASP A 349 15.26 -6.45 50.38
C ASP A 349 15.60 -7.69 51.22
N GLU A 350 15.15 -8.87 50.80
CA GLU A 350 15.53 -10.16 51.40
C GLU A 350 17.04 -10.43 51.28
N MET A 351 17.65 -10.23 50.10
CA MET A 351 19.11 -10.41 49.91
C MET A 351 19.95 -9.45 50.77
N ASP A 352 19.48 -8.21 50.94
CA ASP A 352 20.13 -7.20 51.79
C ASP A 352 19.95 -7.55 53.29
N LEU A 353 18.82 -8.14 53.68
CA LEU A 353 18.60 -8.72 55.02
C LEU A 353 19.50 -9.94 55.29
N TYR A 354 19.59 -10.89 54.34
CA TYR A 354 20.50 -12.05 54.45
C TYR A 354 21.95 -11.60 54.62
N ARG A 355 22.40 -10.59 53.85
CA ARG A 355 23.74 -10.01 54.01
C ARG A 355 23.94 -9.44 55.41
N MET A 356 23.00 -8.61 55.89
CA MET A 356 23.06 -8.04 57.24
C MET A 356 23.12 -9.11 58.35
N ILE A 357 22.44 -10.25 58.18
CA ILE A 357 22.48 -11.36 59.14
C ILE A 357 23.82 -12.09 59.08
N MET A 358 24.37 -12.35 57.88
CA MET A 358 25.69 -12.96 57.73
C MET A 358 26.81 -12.08 58.29
N ASP A 359 26.75 -10.76 58.03
CA ASP A 359 27.69 -9.79 58.58
C ASP A 359 27.68 -9.82 60.12
N LYS A 360 26.50 -9.85 60.75
CA LYS A 360 26.37 -9.97 62.22
C LYS A 360 26.96 -11.28 62.74
N LEU A 361 26.58 -12.42 62.17
CA LEU A 361 27.09 -13.74 62.56
C LEU A 361 28.61 -13.88 62.40
N TRP A 362 29.21 -13.13 61.45
CA TRP A 362 30.67 -13.04 61.32
C TRP A 362 31.31 -12.23 62.45
N HIS A 363 30.74 -11.06 62.79
CA HIS A 363 31.23 -10.24 63.92
C HIS A 363 31.06 -10.96 65.27
N ASP A 364 29.90 -11.57 65.52
CA ASP A 364 29.63 -12.33 66.75
C ASP A 364 30.63 -13.50 66.92
N ARG A 365 30.96 -14.19 65.82
CA ARG A 365 31.99 -15.24 65.81
C ARG A 365 33.40 -14.69 66.08
N HIS A 366 33.73 -13.54 65.50
CA HIS A 366 35.03 -12.89 65.68
C HIS A 366 35.24 -12.48 67.14
N GLU A 367 34.28 -11.76 67.73
CA GLU A 367 34.39 -11.32 69.13
C GLU A 367 34.37 -12.50 70.10
N PHE A 368 33.56 -13.55 69.88
CA PHE A 368 33.63 -14.77 70.70
C PHE A 368 34.98 -15.48 70.62
N GLN A 369 35.61 -15.54 69.44
CA GLN A 369 36.94 -16.15 69.28
C GLN A 369 38.02 -15.31 69.99
N LYS A 370 37.92 -13.99 69.94
CA LYS A 370 38.79 -13.03 70.64
C LYS A 370 38.62 -13.05 72.17
N GLU A 371 37.38 -13.16 72.67
CA GLU A 371 37.09 -13.38 74.10
C GLU A 371 37.71 -14.70 74.58
N LYS A 372 37.56 -15.77 73.79
CA LYS A 372 38.16 -17.08 74.05
C LYS A 372 39.69 -17.04 74.02
N GLU A 373 40.30 -16.28 73.12
CA GLU A 373 41.75 -16.05 73.08
C GLU A 373 42.22 -15.32 74.34
N SER A 374 41.58 -14.21 74.72
CA SER A 374 41.93 -13.46 75.94
C SER A 374 41.70 -14.28 77.22
N MET A 375 40.65 -15.10 77.28
CA MET A 375 40.46 -16.06 78.38
C MET A 375 41.54 -17.15 78.40
N GLN A 376 42.01 -17.60 77.24
CA GLN A 376 43.10 -18.58 77.16
C GLN A 376 44.44 -17.97 77.59
N GLU A 377 44.73 -16.71 77.22
CA GLU A 377 45.89 -15.95 77.72
C GLU A 377 45.87 -15.88 79.25
N LEU A 378 44.74 -15.49 79.86
CA LEU A 378 44.57 -15.45 81.31
C LEU A 378 44.74 -16.82 81.98
N ILE A 379 44.25 -17.90 81.36
CA ILE A 379 44.46 -19.27 81.83
C ILE A 379 45.96 -19.62 81.78
N ASP A 380 46.69 -19.18 80.77
CA ASP A 380 48.13 -19.45 80.62
C ASP A 380 49.02 -18.52 81.46
N ASP A 381 48.56 -17.32 81.85
CA ASP A 381 49.15 -16.51 82.93
C ASP A 381 49.00 -17.24 84.28
N LEU A 382 47.77 -17.64 84.64
CA LEU A 382 47.50 -18.34 85.90
C LEU A 382 48.22 -19.69 86.00
N ARG A 383 48.39 -20.42 84.88
CA ARG A 383 49.24 -21.62 84.82
C ARG A 383 50.70 -21.29 85.10
N ARG A 384 51.25 -20.24 84.47
CA ARG A 384 52.62 -19.78 84.72
C ARG A 384 52.82 -19.40 86.19
N GLU A 385 51.89 -18.67 86.80
CA GLU A 385 51.93 -18.35 88.24
C GLU A 385 51.91 -19.60 89.12
N LEU A 386 51.03 -20.57 88.83
CA LEU A 386 50.97 -21.85 89.54
C LEU A 386 52.26 -22.68 89.41
N ASP A 387 52.90 -22.67 88.24
CA ASP A 387 54.18 -23.37 88.01
C ASP A 387 55.33 -22.65 88.73
N TYR A 388 55.39 -21.31 88.71
CA TYR A 388 56.35 -20.54 89.51
C TYR A 388 56.19 -20.79 91.02
N LEU A 389 54.96 -20.82 91.52
CA LEU A 389 54.67 -21.11 92.93
C LEU A 389 55.03 -22.57 93.31
N GLN A 390 54.82 -23.54 92.41
CA GLN A 390 55.26 -24.92 92.62
C GLN A 390 56.79 -25.05 92.64
N LEU A 391 57.49 -24.38 91.72
CA LEU A 391 58.96 -24.37 91.67
C LEU A 391 59.55 -23.71 92.92
N PHE A 392 59.04 -22.55 93.31
CA PHE A 392 59.44 -21.85 94.54
C PHE A 392 59.19 -22.72 95.79
N LYS A 393 58.04 -23.41 95.86
CA LYS A 393 57.76 -24.34 96.96
C LYS A 393 58.74 -25.52 96.99
N LEU A 394 59.05 -26.11 95.84
CA LEU A 394 60.02 -27.21 95.72
C LEU A 394 61.43 -26.78 96.14
N GLU A 395 61.86 -25.59 95.74
CA GLU A 395 63.15 -25.00 96.11
C GLU A 395 63.24 -24.71 97.62
N MET A 396 62.12 -24.33 98.26
CA MET A 396 62.04 -24.18 99.72
C MET A 396 61.91 -25.52 100.50
N GLU A 397 61.22 -26.52 99.96
CA GLU A 397 60.99 -27.81 100.66
C GLU A 397 62.18 -28.77 100.54
N HIS A 398 62.88 -28.81 99.40
CA HIS A 398 64.03 -29.71 99.20
C HIS A 398 65.11 -29.15 98.26
N PRO A 399 66.27 -28.70 98.78
CA PRO A 399 67.47 -28.45 97.98
C PRO A 399 68.11 -29.78 97.50
N GLY A 400 67.44 -30.42 96.54
CA GLY A 400 67.92 -31.54 95.72
C GLY A 400 67.64 -32.95 96.27
N MET A 401 66.92 -33.76 95.49
CA MET A 401 67.19 -35.20 95.34
C MET A 401 66.59 -35.81 94.05
N SER A 402 67.11 -36.98 93.67
CA SER A 402 66.98 -37.71 92.39
C SER A 402 65.58 -38.08 91.88
N LYS A 403 65.37 -38.05 90.54
CA LYS A 403 64.15 -38.48 89.82
C LYS A 403 64.19 -39.89 89.17
N GLY A 404 65.37 -40.54 89.09
CA GLY A 404 65.68 -41.48 88.00
C GLY A 404 64.90 -42.81 87.88
N LEU A 405 64.28 -43.33 88.95
CA LEU A 405 63.68 -44.68 88.93
C LEU A 405 62.22 -44.75 88.46
N SER A 406 61.48 -43.63 88.45
CA SER A 406 60.10 -43.61 87.96
C SER A 406 60.02 -43.62 86.43
N GLU A 407 60.96 -42.93 85.77
CA GLU A 407 60.96 -42.74 84.32
C GLU A 407 61.08 -44.05 83.51
N TYR A 408 61.80 -45.05 84.01
CA TYR A 408 62.04 -46.28 83.26
C TYR A 408 60.75 -47.09 83.02
N ASN A 409 59.93 -47.23 84.07
CA ASN A 409 58.63 -47.89 83.96
C ASN A 409 57.60 -47.06 83.18
N ALA A 410 57.73 -45.72 83.20
CA ALA A 410 56.93 -44.85 82.36
C ALA A 410 57.25 -45.05 80.87
N LYS A 411 58.54 -45.03 80.49
CA LYS A 411 59.02 -45.15 79.10
C LYS A 411 58.60 -46.48 78.43
N THR A 412 58.60 -47.59 79.16
CA THR A 412 58.10 -48.88 78.62
C THR A 412 56.60 -48.81 78.29
N ARG A 413 55.78 -48.27 79.19
CA ARG A 413 54.33 -48.16 79.00
C ARG A 413 53.95 -47.09 77.97
N GLU A 414 54.73 -46.03 77.88
CA GLU A 414 54.67 -45.01 76.82
C GLU A 414 54.91 -45.64 75.45
N MET A 415 55.93 -46.49 75.30
CA MET A 415 56.21 -47.22 74.06
C MET A 415 55.07 -48.16 73.65
N GLU A 416 54.49 -48.91 74.60
CA GLU A 416 53.29 -49.75 74.34
C GLU A 416 52.11 -48.92 73.85
N MET A 417 51.82 -47.79 74.52
CA MET A 417 50.75 -46.86 74.12
C MET A 417 51.04 -46.20 72.76
N GLU A 418 52.30 -45.89 72.43
CA GLU A 418 52.68 -45.41 71.10
C GLU A 418 52.41 -46.46 70.01
N HIS A 419 52.76 -47.73 70.26
CA HIS A 419 52.49 -48.81 69.31
C HIS A 419 50.98 -49.00 69.10
N GLU A 420 50.19 -48.91 70.17
CA GLU A 420 48.73 -48.95 70.11
C GLU A 420 48.15 -47.76 69.34
N VAL A 421 48.61 -46.53 69.61
CA VAL A 421 48.20 -45.32 68.86
C VAL A 421 48.60 -45.42 67.38
N LYS A 422 49.79 -45.94 67.06
CA LYS A 422 50.22 -46.18 65.66
C LYS A 422 49.31 -47.20 64.97
N ARG A 423 48.93 -48.29 65.66
CA ARG A 423 48.00 -49.32 65.18
C ARG A 423 46.59 -48.77 64.96
N LEU A 424 46.06 -47.99 65.91
CA LEU A 424 44.74 -47.36 65.82
C LEU A 424 44.67 -46.27 64.75
N LYS A 425 45.74 -45.50 64.54
CA LYS A 425 45.86 -44.54 63.43
C LYS A 425 45.87 -45.24 62.07
N GLN A 426 46.63 -46.33 61.91
CA GLN A 426 46.60 -47.13 60.68
C GLN A 426 45.23 -47.79 60.44
N GLY A 427 44.53 -48.23 61.50
CA GLY A 427 43.16 -48.74 61.41
C GLY A 427 42.17 -47.67 60.96
N ASN A 428 42.20 -46.48 61.57
CA ASN A 428 41.35 -45.35 61.17
C ASN A 428 41.63 -44.88 59.74
N PHE A 429 42.91 -44.85 59.33
CA PHE A 429 43.27 -44.51 57.95
C PHE A 429 42.60 -45.48 56.95
N LYS A 430 42.73 -46.79 57.16
CA LYS A 430 42.09 -47.80 56.30
C LYS A 430 40.56 -47.74 56.32
N LEU A 431 39.95 -47.43 57.46
CA LEU A 431 38.49 -47.27 57.56
C LEU A 431 38.01 -46.00 56.84
N ARG A 432 38.80 -44.92 56.82
CA ARG A 432 38.50 -43.72 56.03
C ARG A 432 38.66 -43.99 54.53
N ASP A 433 39.78 -44.59 54.13
CA ASP A 433 40.08 -45.03 52.76
C ASP A 433 38.92 -45.89 52.18
N GLN A 434 38.45 -46.86 52.96
CA GLN A 434 37.26 -47.67 52.63
C GLN A 434 35.94 -46.89 52.62
N ASN A 435 35.79 -45.85 53.45
CA ASN A 435 34.60 -45.01 53.44
C ASN A 435 34.58 -44.12 52.19
N ASP A 436 35.72 -43.55 51.81
CA ASP A 436 35.89 -42.72 50.63
C ASP A 436 35.66 -43.53 49.34
N ASP A 437 36.16 -44.78 49.27
CA ASP A 437 35.84 -45.76 48.21
C ASP A 437 34.34 -46.05 48.12
N LEU A 438 33.66 -46.26 49.27
CA LEU A 438 32.21 -46.50 49.30
C LEU A 438 31.41 -45.25 48.91
N ASN A 439 31.83 -44.06 49.32
CA ASN A 439 31.24 -42.79 48.91
C ASN A 439 31.40 -42.57 47.39
N ALA A 440 32.57 -42.92 46.83
CA ALA A 440 32.82 -42.88 45.39
C ALA A 440 31.94 -43.90 44.61
N GLN A 441 31.70 -45.09 45.17
CA GLN A 441 30.75 -46.05 44.61
C GLN A 441 29.31 -45.55 44.66
N ILE A 442 28.86 -44.97 45.79
CA ILE A 442 27.52 -44.37 45.92
C ILE A 442 27.33 -43.25 44.89
N LEU A 443 28.28 -42.32 44.78
CA LEU A 443 28.24 -41.25 43.78
C LEU A 443 28.21 -41.81 42.35
N SER A 444 29.00 -42.85 42.06
CA SER A 444 29.01 -43.51 40.75
C SER A 444 27.67 -44.19 40.42
N LEU A 445 27.04 -44.83 41.40
CA LEU A 445 25.72 -45.45 41.26
C LEU A 445 24.63 -44.39 41.08
N SER A 446 24.60 -43.34 41.91
CA SER A 446 23.64 -42.23 41.77
C SER A 446 23.81 -41.47 40.46
N LEU A 447 25.04 -41.30 39.95
CA LEU A 447 25.29 -40.73 38.62
C LEU A 447 24.86 -41.69 37.50
N TYR A 448 25.00 -43.00 37.67
CA TYR A 448 24.51 -44.00 36.71
C TYR A 448 22.97 -44.07 36.69
N GLU A 449 22.33 -44.00 37.86
CA GLU A 449 20.87 -43.92 37.99
C GLU A 449 20.32 -42.61 37.43
N ALA A 450 20.94 -41.46 37.76
CA ALA A 450 20.57 -40.18 37.16
C ALA A 450 20.78 -40.19 35.63
N LYS A 451 21.90 -40.71 35.13
CA LYS A 451 22.12 -40.90 33.69
C LYS A 451 21.09 -41.82 33.06
N ASN A 452 20.67 -42.89 33.75
CA ASN A 452 19.60 -43.76 33.28
C ASN A 452 18.22 -43.07 33.32
N LEU A 453 17.94 -42.19 34.29
CA LEU A 453 16.73 -41.35 34.26
C LEU A 453 16.75 -40.39 33.05
N PHE A 454 17.89 -39.78 32.73
CA PHE A 454 18.07 -38.98 31.51
C PHE A 454 18.06 -39.80 30.21
N SER A 455 18.41 -41.10 30.26
CA SER A 455 18.45 -42.01 29.10
C SER A 455 17.15 -42.81 28.91
N CYS A 456 16.28 -42.87 29.92
CA CYS A 456 15.02 -43.62 29.90
C CYS A 456 13.91 -42.75 29.27
N HIS A 457 13.96 -42.67 27.94
CA HIS A 457 13.11 -41.84 27.08
C HIS A 457 11.59 -42.04 27.27
N THR A 458 11.14 -43.12 27.91
CA THR A 458 9.78 -43.67 27.78
C THR A 458 8.91 -43.65 29.05
N LYS A 459 9.10 -42.67 29.94
CA LYS A 459 8.13 -42.39 31.03
C LYS A 459 7.73 -40.92 31.18
N ALA A 460 8.64 -39.98 30.98
CA ALA A 460 8.33 -38.54 31.05
C ALA A 460 7.49 -38.05 29.85
N GLN A 461 7.55 -38.74 28.69
CA GLN A 461 6.78 -38.37 27.50
C GLN A 461 5.34 -38.89 27.47
N CYS A 462 4.93 -39.80 28.36
CA CYS A 462 3.66 -40.52 28.23
C CYS A 462 2.40 -39.63 28.21
N LEU A 463 2.44 -38.43 28.81
CA LEU A 463 1.32 -37.48 28.79
C LEU A 463 1.42 -36.47 27.63
N ALA A 464 2.62 -36.03 27.27
CA ALA A 464 2.82 -35.07 26.19
C ALA A 464 2.62 -35.72 24.80
N ALA A 465 3.21 -36.91 24.59
CA ALA A 465 3.08 -37.64 23.34
C ALA A 465 1.65 -38.18 23.10
N GLU A 466 0.81 -38.30 24.13
CA GLU A 466 -0.62 -38.62 23.95
C GLU A 466 -1.40 -37.40 23.44
N ILE A 467 -1.04 -36.20 23.89
CA ILE A 467 -1.60 -34.92 23.40
C ILE A 467 -1.16 -34.64 21.95
N ASP A 468 0.13 -34.83 21.63
CA ASP A 468 0.65 -34.57 20.28
C ASP A 468 0.17 -35.59 19.22
N ASN A 469 -0.14 -36.84 19.63
CA ASN A 469 -0.68 -37.86 18.72
C ASN A 469 -2.18 -37.68 18.43
N ALA A 470 -2.93 -36.95 19.26
CA ALA A 470 -4.30 -36.53 18.96
C ALA A 470 -4.27 -35.40 17.91
N SER A 471 -3.96 -35.78 16.66
CA SER A 471 -3.62 -34.83 15.61
C SER A 471 -4.69 -33.75 15.41
N ARG A 472 -4.27 -32.54 15.04
CA ARG A 472 -5.18 -31.40 14.85
C ARG A 472 -6.34 -31.74 13.89
N ASP A 473 -6.07 -32.57 12.89
CA ASP A 473 -7.06 -32.99 11.88
C ASP A 473 -8.01 -34.08 12.39
N GLU A 474 -7.61 -34.91 13.37
CA GLU A 474 -8.53 -35.79 14.10
C GLU A 474 -9.44 -34.99 15.04
N LEU A 475 -8.90 -34.02 15.79
CA LEU A 475 -9.70 -33.16 16.67
C LEU A 475 -10.70 -32.30 15.88
N VAL A 476 -10.25 -31.66 14.80
CA VAL A 476 -11.12 -30.92 13.87
C VAL A 476 -12.07 -31.86 13.12
N GLY A 477 -11.65 -33.10 12.81
CA GLY A 477 -12.49 -34.13 12.21
C GLY A 477 -13.60 -34.62 13.15
N ALA A 478 -13.33 -34.75 14.44
CA ALA A 478 -14.31 -35.09 15.48
C ALA A 478 -15.29 -33.93 15.71
N LEU A 479 -14.77 -32.69 15.80
CA LEU A 479 -15.60 -31.48 15.92
C LEU A 479 -16.57 -31.35 14.74
N ARG A 480 -16.09 -31.49 13.51
CA ARG A 480 -16.91 -31.41 12.29
C ARG A 480 -18.01 -32.49 12.23
N LYS A 481 -17.71 -33.71 12.69
CA LYS A 481 -18.73 -34.77 12.84
C LYS A 481 -19.78 -34.40 13.89
N GLN A 482 -19.36 -33.81 15.00
CA GLN A 482 -20.27 -33.38 16.08
C GLN A 482 -21.15 -32.18 15.65
N GLU A 483 -20.63 -31.28 14.82
CA GLU A 483 -21.40 -30.21 14.16
C GLU A 483 -22.43 -30.78 13.18
N GLU A 484 -22.05 -31.76 12.35
CA GLU A 484 -22.97 -32.42 11.41
C GLU A 484 -24.10 -33.18 12.15
N ILE A 485 -23.76 -33.89 13.22
CA ILE A 485 -24.76 -34.57 14.08
C ILE A 485 -25.69 -33.53 14.72
N ASN A 486 -25.17 -32.39 15.21
CA ASN A 486 -26.00 -31.30 15.73
C ASN A 486 -26.92 -30.69 14.67
N LEU A 487 -26.44 -30.50 13.44
CA LEU A 487 -27.25 -29.99 12.33
C LEU A 487 -28.39 -30.96 11.97
N ARG A 488 -28.09 -32.27 11.90
CA ARG A 488 -29.09 -33.33 11.67
C ARG A 488 -30.10 -33.41 12.82
N LEU A 489 -29.67 -33.27 14.07
CA LEU A 489 -30.54 -33.23 15.25
C LEU A 489 -31.45 -31.99 15.26
N ARG A 490 -30.94 -30.80 14.91
CA ARG A 490 -31.76 -29.60 14.75
C ARG A 490 -32.83 -29.79 13.68
N GLN A 491 -32.45 -30.22 12.47
CA GLN A 491 -33.39 -30.51 11.39
C GLN A 491 -34.42 -31.61 11.74
N TYR A 492 -34.10 -32.53 12.65
CA TYR A 492 -35.03 -33.54 13.16
C TYR A 492 -35.99 -32.95 14.20
N MET A 493 -35.49 -32.14 15.14
CA MET A 493 -36.32 -31.38 16.09
C MET A 493 -37.26 -30.42 15.36
N ASP A 494 -36.79 -29.68 14.35
CA ASP A 494 -37.60 -28.76 13.54
C ASP A 494 -38.78 -29.51 12.87
N LYS A 495 -38.52 -30.70 12.31
CA LYS A 495 -39.55 -31.57 11.73
C LYS A 495 -40.55 -32.08 12.75
N ILE A 496 -40.09 -32.43 13.96
CA ILE A 496 -40.98 -32.83 15.06
C ILE A 496 -41.83 -31.65 15.53
N ILE A 497 -41.24 -30.47 15.71
CA ILE A 497 -41.93 -29.26 16.16
C ILE A 497 -43.01 -28.86 15.13
N LEU A 498 -42.70 -28.88 13.83
CA LEU A 498 -43.68 -28.66 12.77
C LEU A 498 -44.81 -29.69 12.81
N ALA A 499 -44.50 -30.99 12.92
CA ALA A 499 -45.51 -32.05 13.01
C ALA A 499 -46.38 -31.96 14.28
N ILE A 500 -45.83 -31.45 15.40
CA ILE A 500 -46.60 -31.19 16.63
C ILE A 500 -47.51 -29.96 16.44
N LEU A 501 -47.01 -28.88 15.84
CA LEU A 501 -47.80 -27.68 15.53
C LEU A 501 -48.98 -28.00 14.60
N ASP A 502 -48.77 -28.84 13.59
CA ASP A 502 -49.78 -29.25 12.61
C ASP A 502 -50.82 -30.27 13.14
N HIS A 503 -50.58 -30.91 14.29
CA HIS A 503 -51.45 -32.00 14.79
C HIS A 503 -51.98 -31.80 16.22
N ASN A 504 -51.17 -31.28 17.15
CA ASN A 504 -51.63 -30.90 18.49
C ASN A 504 -50.64 -29.91 19.17
N PRO A 505 -50.78 -28.59 18.94
CA PRO A 505 -49.84 -27.59 19.46
C PRO A 505 -49.82 -27.49 20.99
N SER A 506 -50.82 -28.00 21.71
CA SER A 506 -50.85 -27.98 23.19
C SER A 506 -49.73 -28.78 23.86
N ILE A 507 -49.05 -29.65 23.11
CA ILE A 507 -47.85 -30.39 23.57
C ILE A 507 -46.65 -29.44 23.77
N LEU A 508 -46.65 -28.26 23.15
CA LEU A 508 -45.59 -27.24 23.29
C LEU A 508 -45.92 -26.17 24.35
N GLU A 509 -47.07 -26.23 25.02
CA GLU A 509 -47.40 -25.30 26.12
C GLU A 509 -46.59 -25.65 27.38
N ILE A 510 -45.60 -24.82 27.69
CA ILE A 510 -44.93 -24.81 29.00
C ILE A 510 -45.94 -24.29 30.03
N LYS A 511 -46.52 -25.19 30.81
CA LYS A 511 -47.36 -24.85 31.96
C LYS A 511 -46.46 -24.40 33.12
N ASN A 512 -46.48 -23.09 33.39
CA ASN A 512 -45.95 -22.47 34.60
C ASN A 512 -46.89 -22.65 35.79
#